data_AF-A0A7K2LZ00-F1
#
_entry.id   AF-A0A7K2LZ00-F1
#
_cell.length_a   1.000
_cell.length_b   1.000
_cell.length_c   1.000
_cell.angle_alpha   90.00
_cell.angle_beta   90.00
_cell.angle_gamma   90.00
#
_symmetry.space_group_name_H-M   'P 1'
#
loop_
_entity.id
_entity.type
_entity.pdbx_description
1 polymer ?
#
loop_
_entity_poly.entity_id
_entity_poly.type
_entity_poly.pdbx_seq_one_letter_code
_entity_poly.pdbx_strand_id
1 'polypeptide(L)'
;TRNVARREVLPVPPKIRRVRGTSTGLRVTLRLPAGLEPADLTAASERLRHAWGVHSVTIAETKPGYVQLRMTGYDVLRRVRMPRTARPEGLAVPVALREDGTAFVRDYRKVPMALTLGANNSGKSVYQRNLIKGLAALPVALVGIDCKRGVEQSAYAPRLSALVTTPDEAAALLDVLVSEMGERFDLLSAHGVSDMWDLPERLRPVPVVVLVDEVAELFLISSKKDEERRERIVTALIRLAQMARAVGIYLEVCGQRFGSELGRGATMLRA
;
A
#
# COMPACT_ATOMS: atom_id res chain seq x y z
N THR A 1 40.25 54.35 8.98
CA THR A 1 39.25 53.51 8.29
C THR A 1 39.49 52.06 8.65
N ARG A 2 38.69 51.51 9.58
CA ARG A 2 38.81 50.10 9.99
C ARG A 2 38.33 49.21 8.85
N ASN A 3 39.22 48.34 8.36
CA ASN A 3 38.89 47.27 7.42
C ASN A 3 37.83 46.35 8.02
N VAL A 4 36.57 46.56 7.64
CA VAL A 4 35.51 45.57 7.79
C VAL A 4 35.77 44.53 6.70
N ALA A 5 36.70 43.61 6.98
CA ALA A 5 36.82 42.40 6.19
C ALA A 5 35.43 41.75 6.19
N ARG A 6 34.85 41.60 4.99
CA ARG A 6 33.66 40.79 4.75
C ARG A 6 33.94 39.40 5.30
N ARG A 7 33.52 39.15 6.53
CA ARG A 7 33.52 37.82 7.13
C ARG A 7 32.42 37.09 6.37
N GLU A 8 32.80 36.32 5.35
CA GLU A 8 31.87 35.38 4.72
C GLU A 8 31.23 34.58 5.85
N VAL A 9 29.91 34.65 5.95
CA VAL A 9 29.16 33.91 6.95
C VAL A 9 29.34 32.44 6.60
N LEU A 10 30.28 31.78 7.29
CA LEU A 10 30.49 30.36 7.12
C LEU A 10 29.18 29.66 7.46
N PRO A 11 28.67 28.78 6.58
CA PRO A 11 27.43 28.07 6.85
C PRO A 11 27.60 27.27 8.14
N VAL A 12 26.73 27.55 9.11
CA VAL A 12 26.73 26.82 10.38
C VAL A 12 26.37 25.36 10.05
N PRO A 13 27.18 24.37 10.44
CA PRO A 13 26.85 22.98 10.15
C PRO A 13 25.62 22.54 10.96
N PRO A 14 24.78 21.65 10.43
CA PRO A 14 23.66 21.09 11.16
C PRO A 14 24.13 20.29 12.37
N LYS A 15 23.38 20.39 13.48
CA LYS A 15 23.73 19.71 14.74
C LYS A 15 23.17 18.29 14.75
N ILE A 16 24.03 17.29 14.96
CA ILE A 16 23.60 15.91 15.20
C ILE A 16 22.87 15.85 16.54
N ARG A 17 21.62 15.39 16.51
CA ARG A 17 20.79 15.21 17.72
C ARG A 17 20.74 13.77 18.16
N ARG A 18 20.79 12.84 17.21
CA ARG A 18 20.68 11.41 17.49
C ARG A 18 21.29 10.59 16.37
N VAL A 19 21.94 9.50 16.73
CA VAL A 19 22.38 8.45 15.80
C VAL A 19 21.79 7.12 16.27
N ARG A 20 21.25 6.32 15.36
CA ARG A 20 20.76 4.96 15.64
C ARG A 20 21.19 4.00 14.53
N GLY A 21 21.64 2.81 14.91
CA GLY A 21 21.79 1.69 13.99
C GLY A 21 20.44 1.18 13.49
N THR A 22 20.39 0.77 12.23
CA THR A 22 19.29 0.01 11.64
C THR A 22 19.81 -1.35 11.16
N SER A 23 18.92 -2.22 10.69
CA SER A 23 19.33 -3.50 10.07
C SER A 23 20.06 -3.33 8.73
N THR A 24 20.03 -2.13 8.14
CA THR A 24 20.58 -1.83 6.81
C THR A 24 21.65 -0.75 6.81
N GLY A 25 21.89 -0.08 7.95
CA GLY A 25 22.86 1.02 8.06
C GLY A 25 22.59 1.93 9.26
N LEU A 26 22.49 3.24 9.02
CA LEU A 26 22.38 4.26 10.07
C LEU A 26 21.20 5.20 9.84
N ARG A 27 20.67 5.72 10.93
CA ARG A 27 19.71 6.81 10.94
C ARG A 27 20.23 7.92 11.82
N VAL A 28 20.37 9.11 11.25
CA VAL A 28 20.89 10.30 11.92
C VAL A 28 19.80 11.38 11.92
N THR A 29 19.47 11.91 13.09
CA THR A 29 18.58 13.06 13.22
C THR A 29 19.42 14.31 13.35
N LEU A 30 19.21 15.27 12.45
CA LEU A 30 19.87 16.57 12.46
C LEU A 30 18.89 17.67 12.82
N ARG A 31 19.37 18.69 13.54
CA ARG A 31 18.70 19.98 13.69
C ARG A 31 19.33 20.99 12.74
N LEU A 32 18.51 21.58 11.89
CA LEU A 32 18.94 22.61 10.94
C LEU A 32 19.14 23.95 11.66
N PRO A 33 20.23 24.68 11.37
CA PRO A 33 20.35 26.08 11.75
C PRO A 33 19.47 26.96 10.86
N ALA A 34 19.26 28.21 11.27
CA ALA A 34 18.54 29.18 10.45
C ALA A 34 19.26 29.37 9.10
N GLY A 35 18.49 29.38 8.01
CA GLY A 35 19.01 29.55 6.65
C GLY A 35 19.51 28.28 5.97
N LEU A 36 19.44 27.11 6.63
CA LEU A 36 19.66 25.81 5.97
C LEU A 36 18.33 25.08 5.82
N GLU A 37 18.03 24.65 4.61
CA GLU A 37 16.77 23.99 4.27
C GLU A 37 16.98 22.48 4.02
N PRO A 38 15.93 21.65 4.14
CA PRO A 38 16.01 20.24 3.76
C PRO A 38 16.50 20.03 2.31
N ALA A 39 16.18 20.95 1.41
CA ALA A 39 16.61 20.91 0.01
C ALA A 39 18.14 20.98 -0.14
N ASP A 40 18.83 21.77 0.68
CA ASP A 40 20.29 21.89 0.65
C ASP A 40 20.97 20.55 0.99
N LEU A 41 20.40 19.82 1.94
CA LEU A 41 20.87 18.49 2.34
C LEU A 41 20.57 17.45 1.26
N THR A 42 19.41 17.53 0.62
CA THR A 42 19.07 16.70 -0.53
C THR A 42 20.06 16.93 -1.68
N ALA A 43 20.39 18.18 -1.99
CA ALA A 43 21.41 18.51 -2.99
C ALA A 43 22.82 18.03 -2.58
N ALA A 44 23.11 17.92 -1.28
CA ALA A 44 24.38 17.39 -0.78
C ALA A 44 24.41 15.87 -0.65
N SER A 45 23.30 15.14 -0.86
CA SER A 45 23.16 13.70 -0.59
C SER A 45 24.26 12.84 -1.24
N GLU A 46 24.61 13.08 -2.50
CA GLU A 46 25.68 12.34 -3.20
C GLU A 46 27.06 12.60 -2.59
N ARG A 47 27.37 13.85 -2.23
CA ARG A 47 28.64 14.18 -1.55
C ARG A 47 28.72 13.50 -0.19
N LEU A 48 27.61 13.49 0.55
CA LEU A 48 27.49 12.80 1.83
C LEU A 48 27.65 11.29 1.69
N ARG A 49 27.07 10.70 0.63
CA ARG A 49 27.20 9.28 0.30
C ARG A 49 28.66 8.89 0.11
N HIS A 50 29.41 9.66 -0.70
CA HIS A 50 30.83 9.45 -0.92
C HIS A 50 31.68 9.70 0.33
N ALA A 51 31.43 10.79 1.05
CA ALA A 51 32.19 11.15 2.25
C ALA A 51 32.07 10.12 3.38
N TRP A 52 30.90 9.50 3.51
CA TRP A 52 30.63 8.49 4.55
C TRP A 52 30.82 7.05 4.08
N GLY A 53 31.17 6.81 2.81
CA GLY A 53 31.38 5.46 2.28
C GLY A 53 30.15 4.57 2.37
N VAL A 54 28.95 5.13 2.18
CA VAL A 54 27.68 4.40 2.24
C VAL A 54 27.08 4.18 0.85
N HIS A 55 26.16 3.23 0.73
CA HIS A 55 25.50 2.91 -0.54
C HIS A 55 24.46 3.96 -0.93
N SER A 56 23.67 4.47 0.01
CA SER A 56 22.70 5.54 -0.26
C SER A 56 22.51 6.45 0.95
N VAL A 57 22.10 7.70 0.70
CA VAL A 57 21.69 8.68 1.72
C VAL A 57 20.34 9.27 1.32
N THR A 58 19.31 8.95 2.07
CA THR A 58 17.96 9.51 1.90
C THR A 58 17.69 10.53 2.99
N ILE A 59 17.11 11.68 2.63
CA ILE A 59 16.73 12.73 3.56
C ILE A 59 15.22 12.82 3.64
N ALA A 60 14.68 12.81 4.85
CA ALA A 60 13.27 13.03 5.12
C ALA A 60 13.11 14.13 6.16
N GLU A 61 12.28 15.13 5.86
CA GLU A 61 11.86 16.10 6.87
C GLU A 61 10.97 15.40 7.90
N THR A 62 11.22 15.67 9.18
CA THR A 62 10.42 15.07 10.26
C THR A 62 9.48 16.07 10.90
N LYS A 63 9.96 17.29 11.11
CA LYS A 63 9.22 18.45 11.61
C LYS A 63 10.03 19.70 11.28
N PRO A 64 9.43 20.90 11.34
CA PRO A 64 10.15 22.14 11.03
C PRO A 64 11.48 22.25 11.79
N GLY A 65 12.57 22.45 11.04
CA GLY A 65 13.93 22.55 11.56
C GLY A 65 14.62 21.23 11.92
N TYR A 66 14.00 20.08 11.64
CA TYR A 66 14.56 18.76 11.90
C TYR A 66 14.44 17.82 10.69
N VAL A 67 15.59 17.28 10.28
CA VAL A 67 15.66 16.28 9.21
C VAL A 67 16.20 14.96 9.75
N GLN A 68 15.81 13.88 9.10
CA GLN A 68 16.34 12.56 9.30
C GLN A 68 17.11 12.13 8.05
N LEU A 69 18.40 11.86 8.23
CA LEU A 69 19.23 11.20 7.25
C LEU A 69 19.16 9.71 7.51
N ARG A 70 18.87 8.95 6.47
CA ARG A 70 18.86 7.49 6.49
C ARG A 70 19.89 7.00 5.49
N MET A 71 20.81 6.19 5.98
CA MET A 71 21.97 5.75 5.24
C MET A 71 21.94 4.22 5.16
N THR A 72 22.06 3.68 3.95
CA THR A 72 22.19 2.23 3.76
C THR A 72 23.64 1.87 3.48
N GLY A 73 24.14 0.78 4.08
CA GLY A 73 25.53 0.35 3.90
C GLY A 73 25.78 -0.46 2.63
N TYR A 74 24.72 -0.94 1.98
CA TYR A 74 24.77 -1.81 0.81
C TYR A 74 23.44 -1.69 0.03
N ASP A 75 23.40 -2.25 -1.19
CA ASP A 75 22.16 -2.35 -1.96
C ASP A 75 21.17 -3.31 -1.27
N VAL A 76 20.19 -2.73 -0.59
CA VAL A 76 19.17 -3.45 0.17
C VAL A 76 18.18 -4.20 -0.72
N LEU A 77 18.09 -3.85 -2.00
CA LEU A 77 17.17 -4.46 -2.96
C LEU A 77 17.78 -5.69 -3.63
N ARG A 78 19.11 -5.78 -3.72
CA ARG A 78 19.81 -6.99 -4.18
C ARG A 78 19.49 -8.23 -3.33
N ARG A 79 19.30 -8.04 -2.02
CA ARG A 79 18.86 -9.12 -1.10
C ARG A 79 17.92 -8.57 -0.05
N VAL A 80 16.63 -8.57 -0.39
CA VAL A 80 15.57 -8.07 0.49
C VAL A 80 15.49 -8.89 1.78
N ARG A 81 15.69 -8.21 2.92
CA ARG A 81 15.46 -8.73 4.26
C ARG A 81 14.60 -7.75 5.04
N MET A 82 13.38 -8.16 5.36
CA MET A 82 12.44 -7.31 6.08
C MET A 82 12.93 -7.03 7.52
N PRO A 83 12.75 -5.81 8.06
CA PRO A 83 13.04 -5.52 9.44
C PRO A 83 12.23 -6.42 10.38
N ARG A 84 12.84 -6.94 11.46
CA ARG A 84 12.17 -7.84 12.43
C ARG A 84 10.95 -7.23 13.11
N THR A 85 10.93 -5.90 13.22
CA THR A 85 9.83 -5.12 13.78
C THR A 85 8.71 -4.87 12.78
N ALA A 86 8.95 -5.08 11.48
CA ALA A 86 7.92 -4.96 10.46
C ALA A 86 7.09 -6.25 10.45
N ARG A 87 6.00 -6.25 11.23
CA ARG A 87 5.05 -7.35 11.32
C ARG A 87 3.66 -6.87 10.89
N PRO A 88 2.80 -7.77 10.37
CA PRO A 88 1.40 -7.44 10.13
C PRO A 88 0.69 -7.08 11.44
N GLU A 89 -0.06 -5.99 11.46
CA GLU A 89 -0.84 -5.53 12.62
C GLU A 89 -1.95 -4.57 12.18
N GLY A 90 -3.15 -4.64 12.76
CA GLY A 90 -4.19 -3.62 12.56
C GLY A 90 -4.61 -3.38 11.10
N LEU A 91 -4.64 -4.43 10.27
CA LEU A 91 -4.83 -4.36 8.81
C LEU A 91 -3.71 -3.63 8.05
N ALA A 92 -2.51 -3.55 8.61
CA ALA A 92 -1.32 -3.10 7.93
C ALA A 92 -0.38 -4.27 7.71
N VAL A 93 0.08 -4.45 6.46
CA VAL A 93 0.96 -5.55 6.06
C VAL A 93 2.24 -4.99 5.43
N PRO A 94 3.42 -5.24 6.04
CA PRO A 94 4.70 -4.99 5.40
C PRO A 94 4.94 -5.99 4.26
N VAL A 95 4.96 -5.51 3.01
CA VAL A 95 4.99 -6.38 1.81
C VAL A 95 6.26 -6.27 0.97
N ALA A 96 6.98 -5.15 1.11
CA ALA A 96 8.21 -4.90 0.36
C ALA A 96 9.19 -4.02 1.15
N LEU A 97 10.40 -3.85 0.63
CA LEU A 97 11.43 -2.96 1.17
C LEU A 97 11.68 -1.83 0.17
N ARG A 98 11.76 -0.60 0.67
CA ARG A 98 12.17 0.58 -0.12
C ARG A 98 13.69 0.66 -0.21
N GLU A 99 14.19 1.43 -1.16
CA GLU A 99 15.64 1.68 -1.35
C GLU A 99 16.33 2.31 -0.13
N ASP A 100 15.58 3.04 0.70
CA ASP A 100 16.08 3.60 1.96
C ASP A 100 16.16 2.55 3.08
N GLY A 101 15.72 1.32 2.84
CA GLY A 101 15.66 0.23 3.82
C GLY A 101 14.48 0.33 4.79
N THR A 102 13.48 1.17 4.53
CA THR A 102 12.19 1.10 5.22
C THR A 102 11.31 0.01 4.62
N ALA A 103 10.45 -0.58 5.46
CA ALA A 103 9.37 -1.41 4.95
C ALA A 103 8.34 -0.55 4.20
N PHE A 104 7.97 -0.98 3.00
CA PHE A 104 6.74 -0.56 2.35
C PHE A 104 5.58 -1.35 2.96
N VAL A 105 4.60 -0.61 3.50
CA VAL A 105 3.49 -1.17 4.29
C VAL A 105 2.19 -0.84 3.57
N ARG A 106 1.41 -1.88 3.27
CA ARG A 106 0.05 -1.78 2.77
C ARG A 106 -0.90 -1.67 3.96
N ASP A 107 -1.43 -0.48 4.20
CA ASP A 107 -2.33 -0.17 5.33
C ASP A 107 -3.76 0.06 4.83
N TYR A 108 -4.66 -0.89 5.10
CA TYR A 108 -6.04 -0.84 4.60
C TYR A 108 -6.91 0.17 5.34
N ARG A 109 -6.57 0.54 6.57
CA ARG A 109 -7.30 1.58 7.31
C ARG A 109 -7.03 2.98 6.74
N LYS A 110 -5.83 3.19 6.19
CA LYS A 110 -5.46 4.46 5.54
C LYS A 110 -5.89 4.50 4.08
N VAL A 111 -5.63 3.42 3.35
CA VAL A 111 -5.88 3.31 1.92
C VAL A 111 -6.79 2.10 1.72
N PRO A 112 -8.12 2.26 1.68
CA PRO A 112 -9.05 1.13 1.70
C PRO A 112 -9.07 0.32 0.40
N MET A 113 -8.74 0.98 -0.72
CA MET A 113 -8.61 0.36 -2.04
C MET A 113 -7.23 0.67 -2.62
N ALA A 114 -6.62 -0.29 -3.29
CA ALA A 114 -5.43 -0.06 -4.11
C ALA A 114 -5.55 -0.76 -5.47
N LEU A 115 -5.03 -0.10 -6.52
CA LEU A 115 -4.82 -0.68 -7.84
C LEU A 115 -3.31 -0.86 -8.07
N THR A 116 -2.86 -2.09 -8.14
CA THR A 116 -1.45 -2.46 -8.37
C THR A 116 -1.26 -2.96 -9.79
N LEU A 117 -0.52 -2.20 -10.60
CA LEU A 117 -0.24 -2.55 -11.99
C LEU A 117 1.22 -2.97 -12.17
N GLY A 118 1.45 -4.01 -12.96
CA GLY A 118 2.81 -4.44 -13.28
C GLY A 118 2.86 -5.43 -14.44
N ALA A 119 3.83 -5.24 -15.34
CA ALA A 119 4.08 -6.15 -16.46
C ALA A 119 4.50 -7.56 -15.98
N ASN A 120 4.56 -8.53 -16.90
CA ASN A 120 5.14 -9.84 -16.63
C ASN A 120 6.55 -9.71 -16.03
N ASN A 121 6.85 -10.53 -15.03
CA ASN A 121 8.13 -10.54 -14.32
C ASN A 121 8.51 -9.24 -13.57
N SER A 122 7.56 -8.32 -13.34
CA SER A 122 7.79 -7.08 -12.58
C SER A 122 7.73 -7.24 -11.05
N GLY A 123 7.29 -8.42 -10.57
CA GLY A 123 7.11 -8.68 -9.14
C GLY A 123 5.68 -8.56 -8.61
N LYS A 124 4.66 -8.28 -9.46
CA LYS A 124 3.23 -8.25 -9.08
C LYS A 124 2.80 -9.48 -8.26
N SER A 125 3.05 -10.68 -8.79
CA SER A 125 2.66 -11.90 -8.09
C SER A 125 3.41 -12.07 -6.76
N VAL A 126 4.70 -11.70 -6.68
CA VAL A 126 5.46 -11.76 -5.42
C VAL A 126 4.88 -10.79 -4.37
N TYR A 127 4.49 -9.58 -4.79
CA TYR A 127 3.79 -8.62 -3.95
C TYR A 127 2.49 -9.21 -3.37
N GLN A 128 1.62 -9.77 -4.22
CA GLN A 128 0.38 -10.40 -3.78
C GLN A 128 0.61 -11.58 -2.84
N ARG A 129 1.61 -12.43 -3.11
CA ARG A 129 1.97 -13.55 -2.24
C ARG A 129 2.38 -13.07 -0.84
N ASN A 130 3.21 -12.03 -0.76
CA ASN A 130 3.60 -11.43 0.51
C ASN A 130 2.41 -10.81 1.24
N LEU A 131 1.49 -10.19 0.50
CA LEU A 131 0.28 -9.61 1.03
C LEU A 131 -0.65 -10.67 1.62
N ILE A 132 -0.97 -11.73 0.86
CA ILE A 132 -1.77 -12.87 1.31
C ILE A 132 -1.14 -13.49 2.56
N LYS A 133 0.18 -13.73 2.55
CA LYS A 133 0.90 -14.27 3.70
C LYS A 133 0.74 -13.39 4.95
N GLY A 134 0.86 -12.08 4.80
CA GLY A 134 0.76 -11.16 5.92
C GLY A 134 -0.67 -11.00 6.45
N LEU A 135 -1.66 -10.92 5.54
CA LEU A 135 -3.07 -10.89 5.90
C LEU A 135 -3.53 -12.21 6.52
N ALA A 136 -2.96 -13.34 6.09
CA ALA A 136 -3.30 -14.66 6.64
C ALA A 136 -3.05 -14.75 8.15
N ALA A 137 -2.10 -13.97 8.67
CA ALA A 137 -1.77 -13.87 10.08
C ALA A 137 -2.69 -12.93 10.88
N LEU A 138 -3.64 -12.27 10.23
CA LEU A 138 -4.60 -11.34 10.84
C LEU A 138 -6.01 -11.94 10.89
N PRO A 139 -6.88 -11.48 11.81
CA PRO A 139 -8.27 -11.92 11.90
C PRO A 139 -9.11 -11.27 10.78
N VAL A 140 -8.87 -11.70 9.54
CA VAL A 140 -9.54 -11.19 8.34
C VAL A 140 -10.09 -12.32 7.48
N ALA A 141 -11.23 -12.06 6.86
CA ALA A 141 -11.76 -12.89 5.79
C ALA A 141 -11.06 -12.51 4.48
N LEU A 142 -10.51 -13.51 3.79
CA LEU A 142 -9.81 -13.30 2.53
C LEU A 142 -10.65 -13.83 1.38
N VAL A 143 -10.96 -12.97 0.42
CA VAL A 143 -11.77 -13.33 -0.74
C VAL A 143 -10.89 -13.21 -1.98
N GLY A 144 -10.73 -14.29 -2.73
CA GLY A 144 -9.93 -14.34 -3.94
C GLY A 144 -10.77 -14.31 -5.21
N ILE A 145 -10.39 -13.46 -6.16
CA ILE A 145 -10.93 -13.43 -7.53
C ILE A 145 -9.75 -13.66 -8.48
N ASP A 146 -9.65 -14.89 -9.02
CA ASP A 146 -8.59 -15.33 -9.93
C ASP A 146 -9.20 -15.98 -11.18
N CYS A 147 -9.71 -15.15 -12.08
CA CYS A 147 -10.34 -15.58 -13.32
C CYS A 147 -9.35 -16.16 -14.35
N LYS A 148 -8.06 -16.28 -14.01
CA LYS A 148 -7.05 -16.96 -14.82
C LYS A 148 -6.97 -18.44 -14.44
N ARG A 149 -8.13 -19.08 -14.22
CA ARG A 149 -8.28 -20.47 -13.77
C ARG A 149 -7.59 -20.76 -12.44
N GLY A 150 -7.49 -19.78 -11.55
CA GLY A 150 -6.92 -19.98 -10.21
C GLY A 150 -5.40 -20.18 -10.17
N VAL A 151 -4.65 -19.86 -11.23
CA VAL A 151 -3.22 -20.17 -11.32
C VAL A 151 -2.40 -19.45 -10.23
N GLU A 152 -2.78 -18.24 -9.85
CA GLU A 152 -2.03 -17.45 -8.87
C GLU A 152 -2.51 -17.70 -7.43
N GLN A 153 -3.82 -17.97 -7.24
CA GLN A 153 -4.44 -18.01 -5.93
C GLN A 153 -4.85 -19.40 -5.42
N SER A 154 -4.94 -20.44 -6.26
CA SER A 154 -5.42 -21.78 -5.82
C SER A 154 -4.59 -22.39 -4.70
N ALA A 155 -3.28 -22.12 -4.66
CA ALA A 155 -2.41 -22.57 -3.57
C ALA A 155 -2.79 -22.00 -2.19
N TYR A 156 -3.53 -20.89 -2.17
CA TYR A 156 -4.00 -20.22 -0.95
C TYR A 156 -5.44 -20.56 -0.60
N ALA A 157 -6.15 -21.34 -1.41
CA ALA A 157 -7.55 -21.69 -1.21
C ALA A 157 -7.89 -22.14 0.23
N PRO A 158 -7.07 -22.95 0.94
CA PRO A 158 -7.37 -23.34 2.33
C PRO A 158 -7.45 -22.18 3.33
N ARG A 159 -6.85 -21.03 3.03
CA ARG A 159 -6.90 -19.82 3.88
C ARG A 159 -7.93 -18.81 3.39
N LEU A 160 -8.39 -18.92 2.14
CA LEU A 160 -9.38 -18.01 1.58
C LEU A 160 -10.78 -18.41 2.08
N SER A 161 -11.54 -17.42 2.50
CA SER A 161 -12.96 -17.55 2.85
C SER A 161 -13.82 -17.86 1.62
N ALA A 162 -13.39 -17.36 0.45
CA ALA A 162 -13.94 -17.73 -0.85
C ALA A 162 -12.87 -17.55 -1.94
N LEU A 163 -12.88 -18.40 -2.95
CA LEU A 163 -12.08 -18.26 -4.16
C LEU A 163 -12.99 -18.50 -5.36
N VAL A 164 -13.06 -17.55 -6.27
CA VAL A 164 -13.78 -17.69 -7.54
C VAL A 164 -12.82 -17.65 -8.71
N THR A 165 -13.13 -18.42 -9.76
CA THR A 165 -12.21 -18.61 -10.89
C THR A 165 -12.82 -18.31 -12.25
N THR A 166 -14.08 -17.91 -12.26
CA THR A 166 -14.79 -17.49 -13.49
C THR A 166 -15.36 -16.09 -13.31
N PRO A 167 -15.51 -15.31 -14.41
CA PRO A 167 -16.15 -13.99 -14.35
C PRO A 167 -17.62 -14.04 -13.87
N ASP A 168 -18.34 -15.12 -14.16
CA ASP A 168 -19.72 -15.31 -13.71
C ASP A 168 -19.81 -15.48 -12.18
N GLU A 169 -18.95 -16.32 -11.60
CA GLU A 169 -18.84 -16.46 -10.14
C GLU A 169 -18.37 -15.16 -9.49
N ALA A 170 -17.44 -14.44 -10.12
CA ALA A 170 -16.97 -13.14 -9.63
C ALA A 170 -18.10 -12.10 -9.58
N ALA A 171 -18.96 -12.05 -10.59
CA ALA A 171 -20.14 -11.16 -10.58
C ALA A 171 -21.09 -11.52 -9.43
N ALA A 172 -21.39 -12.80 -9.22
CA ALA A 172 -22.25 -13.25 -8.14
C ALA A 172 -21.65 -12.94 -6.75
N LEU A 173 -20.35 -13.19 -6.56
CA LEU A 173 -19.64 -12.89 -5.33
C LEU A 173 -19.61 -11.39 -5.01
N LEU A 174 -19.41 -10.54 -6.02
CA LEU A 174 -19.44 -9.08 -5.84
C LEU A 174 -20.81 -8.58 -5.40
N ASP A 175 -21.91 -9.17 -5.91
CA ASP A 175 -23.26 -8.84 -5.45
C ASP A 175 -23.47 -9.24 -3.98
N VAL A 176 -22.97 -10.41 -3.57
CA VAL A 176 -23.00 -10.85 -2.16
C VAL A 176 -22.25 -9.86 -1.27
N LEU A 177 -21.07 -9.40 -1.70
CA LEU A 177 -20.28 -8.40 -0.96
C LEU A 177 -20.98 -7.05 -0.87
N VAL A 178 -21.71 -6.65 -1.92
CA VAL A 178 -22.53 -5.43 -1.90
C VAL A 178 -23.73 -5.56 -0.96
N SER A 179 -24.35 -6.75 -0.86
CA SER A 179 -25.41 -7.03 0.11
C SER A 179 -24.87 -6.97 1.55
N GLU A 180 -23.77 -7.67 1.82
CA GLU A 180 -23.06 -7.65 3.11
C GLU A 180 -22.68 -6.22 3.52
N MET A 181 -22.23 -5.40 2.57
CA MET A 181 -21.95 -3.98 2.80
C MET A 181 -23.21 -3.24 3.31
N GLY A 182 -24.37 -3.50 2.71
CA GLY A 182 -25.66 -2.93 3.13
C GLY A 182 -26.05 -3.37 4.55
N GLU A 183 -26.00 -4.67 4.83
CA GLU A 183 -26.33 -5.23 6.15
C GLU A 183 -25.43 -4.65 7.26
N ARG A 184 -24.14 -4.46 6.97
CA ARG A 184 -23.22 -3.82 7.91
C ARG A 184 -23.55 -2.34 8.11
N PHE A 185 -23.99 -1.62 7.09
CA PHE A 185 -24.45 -0.23 7.26
C PHE A 185 -25.69 -0.15 8.15
N ASP A 186 -26.63 -1.09 8.02
CA ASP A 186 -27.79 -1.18 8.89
C ASP A 186 -27.37 -1.43 10.35
N LEU A 187 -26.38 -2.30 10.56
CA LEU A 187 -25.79 -2.54 11.89
C LEU A 187 -25.17 -1.28 12.50
N LEU A 188 -24.41 -0.51 11.71
CA LEU A 188 -23.81 0.76 12.14
C LEU A 188 -24.90 1.77 12.53
N SER A 189 -25.91 1.92 11.68
CA SER A 189 -27.05 2.81 11.89
C SER A 189 -27.82 2.48 13.16
N ALA A 190 -28.09 1.18 13.41
CA ALA A 190 -28.77 0.71 14.62
C ALA A 190 -28.01 1.04 15.92
N HIS A 191 -26.71 1.30 15.85
CA HIS A 191 -25.86 1.66 16.99
C HIS A 191 -25.44 3.14 16.99
N GLY A 192 -25.91 3.94 16.02
CA GLY A 192 -25.60 5.36 15.91
C GLY A 192 -24.11 5.66 15.65
N VAL A 193 -23.36 4.72 15.07
CA VAL A 193 -21.94 4.88 14.74
C VAL A 193 -21.73 4.94 13.23
N SER A 194 -20.62 5.55 12.79
CA SER A 194 -20.30 5.72 11.37
C SER A 194 -19.20 4.78 10.86
N ASP A 195 -18.51 4.06 11.75
CA ASP A 195 -17.42 3.16 11.40
C ASP A 195 -17.47 1.90 12.26
N MET A 196 -17.21 0.73 11.68
CA MET A 196 -17.23 -0.56 12.38
C MET A 196 -16.23 -0.66 13.53
N TRP A 197 -15.17 0.15 13.53
CA TRP A 197 -14.21 0.19 14.63
C TRP A 197 -14.81 0.79 15.90
N ASP A 198 -15.86 1.61 15.77
CA ASP A 198 -16.59 2.23 16.88
C ASP A 198 -17.66 1.28 17.47
N LEU A 199 -17.97 0.17 16.79
CA LEU A 199 -18.84 -0.86 17.35
C LEU A 199 -18.18 -1.57 18.54
N PRO A 200 -18.98 -2.03 19.52
CA PRO A 200 -18.51 -2.95 20.54
C PRO A 200 -17.82 -4.16 19.91
N GLU A 201 -16.70 -4.61 20.48
CA GLU A 201 -15.89 -5.69 19.89
C GLU A 201 -16.68 -6.96 19.59
N ARG A 202 -17.63 -7.33 20.45
CA ARG A 202 -18.52 -8.49 20.28
C ARG A 202 -19.47 -8.41 19.07
N LEU A 203 -19.71 -7.20 18.55
CA LEU A 203 -20.60 -6.93 17.42
C LEU A 203 -19.81 -6.59 16.15
N ARG A 204 -18.50 -6.37 16.27
CA ARG A 204 -17.66 -5.92 15.17
C ARG A 204 -17.57 -7.02 14.10
N PRO A 205 -18.04 -6.78 12.86
CA PRO A 205 -17.89 -7.75 11.79
C PRO A 205 -16.41 -8.03 11.50
N VAL A 206 -16.10 -9.24 11.01
CA VAL A 206 -14.75 -9.56 10.55
C VAL A 206 -14.42 -8.71 9.31
N PRO A 207 -13.27 -8.00 9.27
CA PRO A 207 -12.84 -7.28 8.08
C PRO A 207 -12.66 -8.22 6.88
N VAL A 208 -13.12 -7.80 5.71
CA VAL A 208 -13.02 -8.55 4.46
C VAL A 208 -11.99 -7.88 3.56
N VAL A 209 -11.02 -8.63 3.05
CA VAL A 209 -10.09 -8.16 2.01
C VAL A 209 -10.33 -8.97 0.74
N VAL A 210 -10.75 -8.27 -0.31
CA VAL A 210 -11.02 -8.82 -1.64
C VAL A 210 -9.78 -8.63 -2.52
N LEU A 211 -9.23 -9.73 -3.01
CA LEU A 211 -8.00 -9.80 -3.80
C LEU A 211 -8.35 -10.15 -5.25
N VAL A 212 -8.34 -9.16 -6.14
CA VAL A 212 -8.51 -9.36 -7.58
C VAL A 212 -7.14 -9.52 -8.23
N ASP A 213 -6.83 -10.69 -8.81
CA ASP A 213 -5.51 -10.91 -9.39
C ASP A 213 -5.29 -10.14 -10.70
N GLU A 214 -6.20 -10.30 -11.63
CA GLU A 214 -6.15 -9.66 -12.94
C GLU A 214 -7.50 -9.05 -13.25
N VAL A 215 -7.61 -7.75 -12.99
CA VAL A 215 -8.83 -7.00 -13.24
C VAL A 215 -9.20 -7.05 -14.72
N ALA A 216 -8.26 -7.10 -15.67
CA ALA A 216 -8.58 -7.17 -17.09
C ALA A 216 -9.47 -8.37 -17.46
N GLU A 217 -9.28 -9.52 -16.82
CA GLU A 217 -10.07 -10.73 -17.07
C GLU A 217 -11.55 -10.56 -16.70
N LEU A 218 -11.87 -9.66 -15.77
CA LEU A 218 -13.25 -9.35 -15.39
C LEU A 218 -13.98 -8.48 -16.42
N PHE A 219 -13.25 -7.84 -17.33
CA PHE A 219 -13.76 -6.86 -18.29
C PHE A 219 -13.76 -7.37 -19.72
N LEU A 220 -13.31 -8.60 -19.96
CA LEU A 220 -13.32 -9.24 -21.28
C LEU A 220 -14.77 -9.43 -21.77
N ILE A 221 -15.02 -9.03 -23.02
CA ILE A 221 -16.31 -9.14 -23.67
C ILE A 221 -16.14 -9.95 -24.96
N SER A 222 -16.97 -10.97 -25.14
CA SER A 222 -17.04 -11.73 -26.39
C SER A 222 -18.48 -11.91 -26.88
N SER A 223 -19.47 -11.56 -26.08
CA SER A 223 -20.90 -11.67 -26.35
C SER A 223 -21.71 -10.59 -25.64
N LYS A 224 -22.98 -10.40 -26.04
CA LYS A 224 -23.91 -9.46 -25.35
C LYS A 224 -24.09 -9.79 -23.86
N LYS A 225 -24.12 -11.08 -23.49
CA LYS A 225 -24.22 -11.51 -22.10
C LYS A 225 -23.02 -11.05 -21.26
N ASP A 226 -21.83 -10.99 -21.87
CA ASP A 226 -20.63 -10.52 -21.18
C ASP A 226 -20.69 -9.00 -20.91
N GLU A 227 -21.40 -8.23 -21.74
CA GLU A 227 -21.56 -6.80 -21.55
C GLU A 227 -22.41 -6.47 -20.32
N GLU A 228 -23.56 -7.13 -20.15
CA GLU A 228 -24.40 -7.01 -18.96
C GLU A 228 -23.63 -7.44 -17.69
N ARG A 229 -22.87 -8.53 -17.77
CA ARG A 229 -22.02 -9.00 -16.67
C ARG A 229 -20.95 -7.99 -16.32
N ARG A 230 -20.24 -7.44 -17.32
CA ARG A 230 -19.22 -6.40 -17.12
C ARG A 230 -19.82 -5.20 -16.39
N GLU A 231 -20.98 -4.73 -16.82
CA GLU A 231 -21.64 -3.57 -16.20
C GLU A 231 -22.00 -3.83 -14.73
N ARG A 232 -22.49 -5.03 -14.41
CA ARG A 232 -22.72 -5.44 -13.01
C ARG A 232 -21.43 -5.44 -12.19
N ILE A 233 -20.37 -6.08 -12.69
CA ILE A 233 -19.07 -6.13 -12.01
C ILE A 233 -18.54 -4.72 -11.77
N VAL A 234 -18.57 -3.86 -12.79
CA VAL A 234 -18.12 -2.46 -12.69
C VAL A 234 -18.90 -1.70 -11.63
N THR A 235 -20.24 -1.81 -11.66
CA THR A 235 -21.11 -1.14 -10.70
C THR A 235 -20.82 -1.59 -9.28
N ALA A 236 -20.66 -2.90 -9.05
CA ALA A 236 -20.34 -3.45 -7.74
C ALA A 236 -18.97 -3.00 -7.24
N LEU A 237 -17.92 -3.07 -8.08
CA LEU A 237 -16.57 -2.61 -7.72
C LEU A 237 -16.54 -1.12 -7.38
N ILE A 238 -17.21 -0.27 -8.17
CA ILE A 238 -17.31 1.17 -7.88
C ILE A 238 -18.02 1.42 -6.55
N ARG A 239 -19.14 0.73 -6.30
CA ARG A 239 -19.90 0.88 -5.05
C ARG A 239 -19.08 0.46 -3.84
N LEU A 240 -18.38 -0.67 -3.92
CA LEU A 240 -17.49 -1.15 -2.87
C LEU A 240 -16.32 -0.17 -2.64
N ALA A 241 -15.69 0.32 -3.71
CA ALA A 241 -14.59 1.27 -3.65
C ALA A 241 -14.98 2.57 -2.94
N GLN A 242 -16.19 3.07 -3.20
CA GLN A 242 -16.66 4.35 -2.67
C GLN A 242 -17.14 4.27 -1.22
N MET A 243 -17.82 3.17 -0.83
CA MET A 243 -18.59 3.13 0.41
C MET A 243 -18.04 2.16 1.45
N ALA A 244 -17.30 1.13 1.04
CA ALA A 244 -17.14 -0.05 1.90
C ALA A 244 -16.08 0.08 3.02
N ARG A 245 -15.29 1.16 3.02
CA ARG A 245 -14.28 1.44 4.06
C ARG A 245 -14.87 1.39 5.48
N ALA A 246 -15.99 2.09 5.69
CA ALA A 246 -16.61 2.25 7.00
C ALA A 246 -17.13 0.92 7.59
N VAL A 247 -17.48 -0.03 6.71
CA VAL A 247 -17.98 -1.36 7.07
C VAL A 247 -16.90 -2.45 6.98
N GLY A 248 -15.65 -2.05 6.74
CA GLY A 248 -14.47 -2.91 6.71
C GLY A 248 -14.42 -3.95 5.60
N ILE A 249 -14.87 -3.58 4.41
CA ILE A 249 -14.59 -4.33 3.19
C ILE A 249 -13.56 -3.53 2.39
N TYR A 250 -12.46 -4.18 2.03
CA TYR A 250 -11.29 -3.57 1.42
C TYR A 250 -10.96 -4.25 0.10
N LEU A 251 -10.46 -3.47 -0.86
CA LEU A 251 -10.17 -3.95 -2.22
C LEU A 251 -8.66 -3.88 -2.51
N GLU A 252 -8.08 -5.01 -2.89
CA GLU A 252 -6.77 -5.06 -3.53
C GLU A 252 -6.96 -5.52 -4.98
N VAL A 253 -6.89 -4.58 -5.90
CA VAL A 253 -7.07 -4.84 -7.32
C VAL A 253 -5.70 -4.88 -7.98
N CYS A 254 -5.41 -5.96 -8.70
CA CYS A 254 -4.17 -6.09 -9.43
C CYS A 254 -4.45 -6.26 -10.93
N GLY A 255 -3.46 -5.92 -11.75
CA GLY A 255 -3.53 -6.18 -13.19
C GLY A 255 -2.21 -5.96 -13.92
N GLN A 256 -2.09 -6.56 -15.09
CA GLN A 256 -0.95 -6.36 -15.98
C GLN A 256 -1.22 -5.25 -17.00
N ARG A 257 -2.48 -5.12 -17.41
CA ARG A 257 -2.95 -4.13 -18.37
C ARG A 257 -4.17 -3.44 -17.78
N PHE A 258 -4.11 -2.13 -17.68
CA PHE A 258 -5.25 -1.34 -17.20
C PHE A 258 -5.26 0.03 -17.88
N GLY A 259 -6.32 0.31 -18.63
CA GLY A 259 -6.39 1.50 -19.46
C GLY A 259 -7.75 1.65 -20.15
N SER A 260 -7.85 2.65 -21.05
CA SER A 260 -9.06 2.96 -21.82
C SER A 260 -9.56 1.80 -22.67
N GLU A 261 -8.67 0.87 -23.01
CA GLU A 261 -8.93 -0.38 -23.72
C GLU A 261 -9.84 -1.37 -22.96
N LEU A 262 -10.01 -1.20 -21.64
CA LEU A 262 -10.98 -1.96 -20.82
C LEU A 262 -12.35 -1.26 -20.72
N GLY A 263 -12.55 -0.15 -21.44
CA GLY A 263 -13.79 0.62 -21.49
C GLY A 263 -13.94 1.69 -20.40
N ARG A 264 -15.03 2.48 -20.47
CA ARG A 264 -15.28 3.64 -19.57
C ARG A 264 -15.31 3.26 -18.08
N GLY A 265 -15.76 2.06 -17.73
CA GLY A 265 -15.83 1.57 -16.36
C GLY A 265 -14.45 1.38 -15.70
N ALA A 266 -13.44 0.96 -16.45
CA ALA A 266 -12.07 0.81 -15.93
C ALA A 266 -11.44 2.17 -15.58
N THR A 267 -11.75 3.22 -16.34
CA THR A 267 -11.26 4.57 -16.04
C THR A 267 -11.81 5.11 -14.71
N MET A 268 -13.06 4.79 -14.36
CA MET A 268 -13.68 5.23 -13.09
C MET A 268 -13.04 4.59 -11.85
N LEU A 269 -12.47 3.39 -11.97
CA LEU A 269 -11.74 2.73 -10.87
C LEU A 269 -10.35 3.33 -10.59
N ARG A 270 -9.90 4.31 -11.40
CA ARG A 270 -8.62 5.02 -11.20
C ARG A 270 -8.75 6.27 -10.33
N ALA A 271 -9.97 6.79 -10.17
CA ALA A 271 -10.28 8.03 -9.44
C ALA A 271 -10.60 7.72 -7.98
#